data_AF-A0A1V4L1R4-F1
#
_entry.id   AF-A0A1V4L1R4-F1
#
_cell.length_a   1.000
_cell.length_b   1.000
_cell.length_c   1.000
_cell.angle_alpha   90.00
_cell.angle_beta   90.00
_cell.angle_gamma   90.00
#
_symmetry.space_group_name_H-M   'P 1'
#
loop_
_entity.id
_entity.type
_entity.pdbx_description
1 polymer ?
#
loop_
_entity_poly.entity_id
_entity_poly.type
_entity_poly.pdbx_seq_one_letter_code
_entity_poly.pdbx_strand_id
1 'polypeptide(L)'
;MKYSEIDIILLKGDVEEDEAIPDSEQDIRPRFHRSRTVAQQHEEDGIEDDDDDLDDDDDDDTISDWNLRKCSAAALDVLANVFHDELLPHILPLLKELLFHPEWVVKESGILVLGAIAEGCMQGMIPYLPELIPHLIQCLSNKKALVRSITCWTLSRYAHWVVSQPPDTYLKPLMTELLKRILDSNKRVQEAACR
;
A
#
# COMPACT_ATOMS: atom_id res chain seq x y z
N MET A 1 7.96 -5.40 8.50
CA MET A 1 7.36 -4.86 7.26
C MET A 1 7.65 -5.69 6.01
N LYS A 2 8.68 -6.55 5.93
CA LYS A 2 8.79 -7.57 4.86
C LYS A 2 7.57 -8.51 4.92
N TYR A 3 7.08 -8.99 3.77
CA TYR A 3 6.07 -10.06 3.75
C TYR A 3 6.64 -11.34 4.37
N SER A 4 5.83 -12.04 5.15
CA SER A 4 6.10 -13.44 5.49
C SER A 4 5.83 -14.35 4.29
N GLU A 5 6.35 -15.57 4.30
CA GLU A 5 6.04 -16.56 3.26
C GLU A 5 4.54 -16.86 3.19
N ILE A 6 3.88 -16.92 4.36
CA ILE A 6 2.44 -17.12 4.47
C ILE A 6 1.69 -15.96 3.81
N ASP A 7 2.09 -14.71 4.04
CA ASP A 7 1.47 -13.55 3.39
C ASP A 7 1.62 -13.62 1.87
N ILE A 8 2.79 -14.02 1.36
CA ILE A 8 3.02 -14.15 -0.09
C ILE A 8 2.10 -15.21 -0.68
N ILE A 9 1.94 -16.35 -0.01
CA ILE A 9 1.06 -17.44 -0.47
C ILE A 9 -0.40 -16.98 -0.46
N LEU A 10 -0.88 -16.41 0.64
CA LEU A 10 -2.26 -15.93 0.79
C LEU A 10 -2.60 -14.84 -0.22
N LEU A 11 -1.66 -13.91 -0.46
CA LEU A 11 -1.83 -12.84 -1.43
C LEU A 11 -1.66 -13.32 -2.88
N LYS A 12 -1.35 -14.60 -3.13
CA LYS A 12 -0.97 -15.10 -4.45
C LYS A 12 0.14 -14.24 -5.08
N GLY A 13 1.17 -13.90 -4.29
CA GLY A 13 2.23 -12.95 -4.67
C GLY A 13 3.13 -13.38 -5.83
N ASP A 14 2.98 -14.62 -6.32
CA ASP A 14 3.60 -15.11 -7.55
C ASP A 14 2.69 -15.04 -8.79
N VAL A 15 1.41 -14.67 -8.62
CA VAL A 15 0.49 -14.45 -9.73
C VAL A 15 0.74 -13.05 -10.28
N GLU A 16 1.38 -12.99 -11.44
CA GLU A 16 1.69 -11.73 -12.13
C GLU A 16 0.60 -11.29 -13.11
N GLU A 17 -0.24 -12.22 -13.55
CA GLU A 17 -1.30 -12.03 -14.55
C GLU A 17 -2.51 -12.88 -14.15
N ASP A 18 -3.67 -12.25 -13.94
CA ASP A 18 -4.94 -12.91 -13.61
C ASP A 18 -6.15 -12.31 -14.35
N GLU A 19 -5.92 -11.45 -15.36
CA GLU A 19 -6.96 -10.81 -16.18
C GLU A 19 -7.92 -11.80 -16.87
N ALA A 20 -7.44 -13.00 -17.23
CA ALA A 20 -8.23 -14.03 -17.89
C ALA A 20 -9.02 -14.91 -16.90
N ILE A 21 -8.76 -14.77 -15.60
CA ILE A 21 -9.48 -15.49 -14.55
C ILE A 21 -10.78 -14.72 -14.31
N PRO A 22 -11.97 -15.33 -14.41
CA PRO A 22 -13.21 -14.64 -14.09
C PRO A 22 -13.20 -14.07 -12.67
N ASP A 23 -13.80 -12.89 -12.47
CA ASP A 23 -14.01 -12.35 -11.13
C ASP A 23 -14.88 -13.28 -10.30
N SER A 24 -14.54 -13.46 -9.02
CA SER A 24 -15.42 -14.15 -8.08
C SER A 24 -16.60 -13.24 -7.72
N GLU A 25 -17.68 -13.84 -7.20
CA GLU A 25 -18.81 -13.04 -6.70
C GLU A 25 -18.38 -12.06 -5.60
N GLN A 26 -17.40 -12.42 -4.79
CA GLN A 26 -16.85 -11.55 -3.74
C GLN A 26 -16.12 -10.33 -4.32
N ASP A 27 -15.40 -10.47 -5.43
CA ASP A 27 -14.64 -9.38 -6.06
C ASP A 27 -15.55 -8.26 -6.62
N ILE A 28 -16.77 -8.60 -7.03
CA ILE A 28 -17.74 -7.68 -7.64
C ILE A 28 -18.81 -7.17 -6.67
N ARG A 29 -18.79 -7.63 -5.40
CA ARG A 29 -19.72 -7.16 -4.37
C ARG A 29 -19.49 -5.67 -4.09
N PRO A 30 -20.55 -4.86 -3.94
CA PRO A 30 -20.42 -3.46 -3.55
C PRO A 30 -19.74 -3.33 -2.18
N ARG A 31 -18.61 -2.62 -2.11
CA ARG A 31 -17.94 -2.31 -0.84
C ARG A 31 -18.55 -1.06 -0.22
N PHE A 32 -19.30 -1.21 0.87
CA PHE A 32 -19.80 -0.09 1.66
C PHE A 32 -18.75 0.33 2.69
N HIS A 33 -18.35 1.60 2.69
CA HIS A 33 -17.38 2.11 3.66
C HIS A 33 -18.01 2.12 5.07
N ARG A 34 -17.55 1.22 5.95
CA ARG A 34 -17.83 1.26 7.39
C ARG A 34 -16.64 1.90 8.11
N SER A 35 -16.86 2.96 8.86
CA SER A 35 -15.81 3.56 9.70
C SER A 35 -15.50 2.63 10.88
N ARG A 36 -14.42 1.84 10.80
CA ARG A 36 -13.86 1.14 11.98
C ARG A 36 -13.16 2.18 12.86
N THR A 37 -13.84 2.64 13.91
CA THR A 37 -13.18 3.31 15.04
C THR A 37 -12.36 2.28 15.81
N VAL A 38 -11.06 2.52 15.94
CA VAL A 38 -10.02 1.60 16.48
C VAL A 38 -10.20 1.30 17.99
N ALA A 39 -11.25 1.81 18.65
CA ALA A 39 -11.34 1.89 20.10
C ALA A 39 -12.43 1.03 20.77
N GLN A 40 -12.94 -0.04 20.15
CA GLN A 40 -13.94 -0.87 20.83
C GLN A 40 -14.00 -2.30 20.29
N GLN A 41 -13.06 -3.13 20.73
CA GLN A 41 -13.26 -4.58 20.84
C GLN A 41 -12.61 -5.03 22.14
N HIS A 42 -13.25 -4.73 23.27
CA HIS A 42 -13.03 -5.43 24.54
C HIS A 42 -14.27 -5.19 25.43
N GLU A 43 -15.04 -6.27 25.61
CA GLU A 43 -16.02 -6.61 26.66
C GLU A 43 -17.27 -5.72 26.88
N GLU A 44 -18.47 -6.31 26.73
CA GLU A 44 -19.37 -6.60 27.87
C GLU A 44 -20.57 -7.51 27.45
N ASP A 45 -20.88 -8.45 28.35
CA ASP A 45 -22.01 -9.38 28.33
C ASP A 45 -23.39 -8.70 28.26
N GLY A 46 -24.31 -9.32 27.51
CA GLY A 46 -25.74 -9.35 27.84
C GLY A 46 -26.65 -8.38 27.08
N ILE A 47 -27.37 -8.90 26.08
CA ILE A 47 -28.84 -9.07 26.03
C ILE A 47 -29.16 -9.70 24.67
N GLU A 48 -29.84 -10.86 24.70
CA GLU A 48 -30.48 -11.48 23.54
C GLU A 48 -31.60 -10.56 23.03
N ASP A 49 -31.49 -10.07 21.81
CA ASP A 49 -32.64 -9.76 20.96
C ASP A 49 -32.35 -10.38 19.58
N ASP A 50 -33.26 -11.27 19.22
CA ASP A 50 -33.30 -12.16 18.08
C ASP A 50 -33.70 -11.36 16.82
N ASP A 51 -32.71 -10.99 15.99
CA ASP A 51 -32.90 -10.71 14.57
C ASP A 51 -31.84 -11.53 13.82
N ASP A 52 -32.25 -12.74 13.42
CA ASP A 52 -31.59 -13.67 12.51
C ASP A 52 -31.34 -13.01 11.12
N ASP A 53 -30.31 -12.18 11.03
CA ASP A 53 -29.54 -11.93 9.80
C ASP A 53 -28.05 -12.04 10.14
N LEU A 54 -27.67 -13.20 10.71
CA LEU A 54 -26.29 -13.67 10.69
C LEU A 54 -25.94 -13.98 9.23
N ASP A 55 -25.57 -12.95 8.46
CA ASP A 55 -24.69 -13.08 7.31
C ASP A 55 -23.34 -13.64 7.83
N ASP A 56 -23.34 -14.93 8.11
CA ASP A 56 -22.23 -15.77 8.57
C ASP A 56 -21.24 -16.05 7.42
N ASP A 57 -20.94 -15.00 6.64
CA ASP A 57 -20.10 -15.01 5.44
C ASP A 57 -18.89 -14.04 5.58
N ASP A 58 -18.77 -13.29 6.70
CA ASP A 58 -17.75 -12.23 6.91
C ASP A 58 -16.52 -12.69 7.72
N ASP A 59 -16.45 -13.98 8.09
CA ASP A 59 -15.42 -14.51 9.00
C ASP A 59 -14.18 -15.13 8.31
N ASP A 60 -14.18 -15.30 6.97
CA ASP A 60 -12.97 -15.76 6.25
C ASP A 60 -12.03 -14.60 5.85
N ASP A 61 -12.56 -13.38 5.71
CA ASP A 61 -11.76 -12.18 5.38
C ASP A 61 -11.17 -11.49 6.62
N THR A 62 -11.76 -11.65 7.80
CA THR A 62 -11.35 -10.93 9.02
C THR A 62 -10.08 -11.48 9.68
N ILE A 63 -9.77 -12.78 9.53
CA ILE A 63 -8.53 -13.38 10.08
C ILE A 63 -7.30 -13.03 9.22
N SER A 64 -7.49 -12.70 7.93
CA SER A 64 -6.43 -12.30 7.00
C SER A 64 -6.01 -10.83 7.14
N ASP A 65 -6.83 -10.00 7.79
CA ASP A 65 -6.80 -8.56 7.53
C ASP A 65 -5.86 -7.73 8.41
N TRP A 66 -5.36 -8.25 9.53
CA TRP A 66 -4.40 -7.52 10.37
C TRP A 66 -3.21 -8.39 10.75
N ASN A 67 -2.09 -8.19 10.05
CA ASN A 67 -0.84 -8.92 10.28
C ASN A 67 0.26 -8.00 10.83
N LEU A 68 1.37 -8.63 11.25
CA LEU A 68 2.54 -7.92 11.78
C LEU A 68 3.05 -6.86 10.80
N ARG A 69 2.96 -7.11 9.48
CA ARG A 69 3.37 -6.17 8.45
C ARG A 69 2.52 -4.90 8.48
N LYS A 70 1.18 -5.00 8.46
CA LYS A 70 0.24 -3.86 8.54
C LYS A 70 0.43 -3.10 9.86
N CYS A 71 0.53 -3.82 10.98
CA CYS A 71 0.79 -3.21 12.29
C CYS A 71 2.11 -2.43 12.34
N SER A 72 3.19 -2.98 11.76
CA SER A 72 4.49 -2.31 11.71
C SER A 72 4.45 -1.03 10.87
N ALA A 73 3.74 -1.05 9.73
CA ALA A 73 3.59 0.11 8.86
C ALA A 73 2.75 1.21 9.51
N ALA A 74 1.62 0.84 10.13
CA ALA A 74 0.77 1.77 10.87
C ALA A 74 1.51 2.40 12.06
N ALA A 75 2.28 1.60 12.81
CA ALA A 75 3.12 2.13 13.87
C ALA A 75 4.18 3.11 13.35
N LEU A 76 4.82 2.81 12.21
CA LEU A 76 5.81 3.71 11.61
C LEU A 76 5.18 5.02 11.11
N ASP A 77 3.99 4.97 10.51
CA ASP A 77 3.26 6.16 10.06
C ASP A 77 2.94 7.09 11.25
N VAL A 78 2.45 6.52 12.36
CA VAL A 78 2.24 7.28 13.61
C VAL A 78 3.55 7.87 14.14
N LEU A 79 4.64 7.09 14.17
CA LEU A 79 5.94 7.59 14.61
C LEU A 79 6.46 8.73 13.71
N ALA A 80 6.29 8.63 12.39
CA ALA A 80 6.66 9.68 11.46
C ALA A 80 5.89 10.97 11.74
N ASN A 81 4.61 10.87 12.10
CA ASN A 81 3.77 12.01 12.46
C ASN A 81 4.09 12.61 13.85
N VAL A 82 4.75 11.85 14.73
CA VAL A 82 5.18 12.35 16.05
C VAL A 82 6.56 12.99 15.99
N PHE A 83 7.52 12.35 15.31
CA PHE A 83 8.93 12.77 15.29
C PHE A 83 9.31 13.61 14.07
N HIS A 84 8.47 13.65 13.04
CA HIS A 84 8.71 14.38 11.80
C HIS A 84 10.11 14.11 11.22
N ASP A 85 10.83 15.16 10.82
CA ASP A 85 12.14 15.06 10.19
C ASP A 85 13.23 14.52 11.14
N GLU A 86 13.00 14.48 12.46
CA GLU A 86 13.94 13.86 13.43
C GLU A 86 14.03 12.34 13.23
N LEU A 87 13.04 11.72 12.58
CA LEU A 87 13.05 10.30 12.26
C LEU A 87 13.98 9.97 11.07
N LEU A 88 14.22 10.93 10.16
CA LEU A 88 14.92 10.70 8.90
C LEU A 88 16.37 10.18 9.05
N PRO A 89 17.20 10.64 10.01
CA PRO A 89 18.54 10.11 10.22
C PRO A 89 18.57 8.60 10.50
N HIS A 90 17.48 8.05 11.05
CA HIS A 90 17.35 6.62 11.34
C HIS A 90 16.81 5.83 10.12
N ILE A 91 15.95 6.45 9.32
CA ILE A 91 15.24 5.77 8.21
C ILE A 91 16.01 5.84 6.89
N LEU A 92 16.66 6.96 6.58
CA LEU A 92 17.36 7.16 5.30
C LEU A 92 18.45 6.11 5.01
N PRO A 93 19.29 5.69 5.98
CA PRO A 93 20.28 4.63 5.74
C PRO A 93 19.61 3.31 5.33
N LEU A 94 18.50 2.95 6.01
CA LEU A 94 17.73 1.74 5.71
C LEU A 94 17.08 1.83 4.33
N LEU A 95 16.42 2.95 4.00
CA LEU A 95 15.77 3.15 2.70
C LEU A 95 16.75 2.96 1.53
N LYS A 96 17.99 3.45 1.67
CA LYS A 96 19.01 3.30 0.63
C LYS A 96 19.36 1.84 0.35
N GLU A 97 19.40 1.00 1.38
CA GLU A 97 19.64 -0.43 1.23
C GLU A 97 18.42 -1.17 0.67
N LEU A 98 17.21 -0.77 1.09
CA LEU A 98 15.97 -1.45 0.74
C LEU A 98 15.52 -1.13 -0.70
N LEU A 99 15.43 0.14 -1.09
CA LEU A 99 14.81 0.57 -2.36
C LEU A 99 15.50 0.00 -3.59
N PHE A 100 16.81 -0.23 -3.53
CA PHE A 100 17.62 -0.73 -4.64
C PHE A 100 17.98 -2.21 -4.50
N HIS A 101 17.43 -2.92 -3.50
CA HIS A 101 17.74 -4.31 -3.26
C HIS A 101 17.32 -5.21 -4.45
N PRO A 102 18.11 -6.23 -4.83
CA PRO A 102 17.77 -7.11 -5.96
C PRO A 102 16.57 -8.03 -5.66
N GLU A 103 16.40 -8.44 -4.40
CA GLU A 103 15.25 -9.24 -3.97
C GLU A 103 14.01 -8.35 -3.86
N TRP A 104 12.97 -8.70 -4.62
CA TRP A 104 11.77 -7.88 -4.75
C TRP A 104 11.04 -7.68 -3.42
N VAL A 105 11.02 -8.68 -2.53
CA VAL A 105 10.32 -8.60 -1.24
C VAL A 105 10.94 -7.53 -0.33
N VAL A 106 12.27 -7.38 -0.40
CA VAL A 106 13.01 -6.37 0.35
C VAL A 106 12.76 -4.99 -0.25
N LYS A 107 12.84 -4.86 -1.58
CA LYS A 107 12.53 -3.64 -2.32
C LYS A 107 11.11 -3.13 -2.04
N GLU A 108 10.14 -4.03 -2.16
CA GLU A 108 8.73 -3.77 -1.89
C GLU A 108 8.53 -3.22 -0.47
N SER A 109 9.22 -3.79 0.53
CA SER A 109 9.15 -3.28 1.90
C SER A 109 9.77 -1.89 2.06
N GLY A 110 10.81 -1.57 1.29
CA GLY A 110 11.39 -0.22 1.24
C GLY A 110 10.44 0.80 0.63
N ILE A 111 9.70 0.42 -0.42
CA ILE A 111 8.68 1.27 -1.04
C ILE A 111 7.53 1.52 -0.04
N LEU A 112 7.08 0.48 0.68
CA LEU A 112 6.11 0.64 1.77
C LEU A 112 6.60 1.62 2.85
N VAL A 113 7.85 1.48 3.32
CA VAL A 113 8.45 2.40 4.31
C VAL A 113 8.41 3.83 3.80
N LEU A 114 8.79 4.05 2.54
CA LEU A 114 8.80 5.37 1.92
C LEU A 114 7.40 6.01 1.91
N GLY A 115 6.35 5.25 1.58
CA GLY A 115 4.98 5.76 1.63
C GLY A 115 4.45 5.98 3.05
N ALA A 116 4.84 5.14 4.01
CA ALA A 116 4.41 5.24 5.41
C ALA A 116 4.94 6.51 6.09
N ILE A 117 6.17 6.94 5.79
CA ILE A 117 6.74 8.16 6.40
C ILE A 117 6.34 9.45 5.68
N ALA A 118 5.66 9.35 4.53
CA ALA A 118 5.46 10.48 3.61
C ALA A 118 4.77 11.67 4.27
N GLU A 119 3.74 11.43 5.08
CA GLU A 119 2.94 12.49 5.72
C GLU A 119 3.73 13.20 6.83
N GLY A 120 4.30 12.43 7.75
CA GLY A 120 5.03 12.98 8.89
C GLY A 120 6.37 13.62 8.54
N CYS A 121 7.08 13.09 7.54
CA CYS A 121 8.44 13.50 7.17
C CYS A 121 8.51 14.24 5.81
N MET A 122 7.40 14.75 5.28
CA MET A 122 7.34 15.34 3.93
C MET A 122 8.43 16.40 3.71
N GLN A 123 8.59 17.33 4.66
CA GLN A 123 9.47 18.48 4.49
C GLN A 123 10.94 18.07 4.36
N GLY A 124 11.41 17.15 5.19
CA GLY A 124 12.76 16.61 5.10
C GLY A 124 12.95 15.63 3.94
N MET A 125 11.88 15.09 3.36
CA MET A 125 11.94 14.22 2.18
C MET A 125 12.06 14.97 0.86
N ILE A 126 11.60 16.23 0.77
CA ILE A 126 11.63 17.06 -0.46
C ILE A 126 12.99 17.04 -1.19
N PRO A 127 14.15 17.16 -0.53
CA PRO A 127 15.45 17.14 -1.21
C PRO A 127 15.74 15.85 -2.00
N TYR A 128 15.10 14.74 -1.63
CA TYR A 128 15.30 13.42 -2.23
C TYR A 128 14.26 13.08 -3.30
N LEU A 129 13.10 13.74 -3.30
CA LEU A 129 12.01 13.46 -4.24
C LEU A 129 12.36 13.61 -5.73
N PRO A 130 13.25 14.55 -6.15
CA PRO A 130 13.71 14.62 -7.54
C PRO A 130 14.36 13.33 -8.06
N GLU A 131 14.97 12.53 -7.19
CA GLU A 131 15.54 11.22 -7.55
C GLU A 131 14.54 10.08 -7.30
N LEU A 132 13.84 10.13 -6.16
CA LEU A 132 12.95 9.05 -5.73
C LEU A 132 11.70 8.93 -6.60
N ILE A 133 11.07 10.03 -7.01
CA ILE A 133 9.83 9.97 -7.81
C ILE A 133 10.09 9.35 -9.18
N PRO A 134 11.10 9.76 -9.97
CA PRO A 134 11.44 9.06 -11.21
C PRO A 134 11.75 7.57 -11.00
N HIS A 135 12.42 7.20 -9.91
CA HIS A 135 12.69 5.81 -9.58
C HIS A 135 11.41 5.01 -9.29
N LEU A 136 10.47 5.59 -8.53
CA LEU A 136 9.17 4.98 -8.27
C LEU A 136 8.34 4.85 -9.55
N ILE A 137 8.34 5.86 -10.44
CA ILE A 137 7.67 5.76 -11.74
C ILE A 137 8.23 4.56 -12.55
N GLN A 138 9.54 4.32 -12.52
CA GLN A 138 10.13 3.12 -13.14
C GLN A 138 9.65 1.82 -12.47
N CYS A 139 9.43 1.83 -11.16
CA CYS A 139 8.93 0.68 -10.41
C CYS A 139 7.48 0.31 -10.75
N LEU A 140 6.68 1.21 -11.36
CA LEU A 140 5.37 0.85 -11.92
C LEU A 140 5.49 -0.20 -13.04
N SER A 141 6.62 -0.28 -13.74
CA SER A 141 6.88 -1.31 -14.75
C SER A 141 7.60 -2.54 -14.18
N ASN A 142 7.61 -2.76 -12.86
CA ASN A 142 8.27 -3.92 -12.26
C ASN A 142 7.58 -5.23 -12.65
N LYS A 143 8.37 -6.29 -12.86
CA LYS A 143 7.87 -7.64 -13.15
C LYS A 143 6.96 -8.21 -12.07
N LYS A 144 7.10 -7.78 -10.80
CA LYS A 144 6.34 -8.26 -9.65
C LYS A 144 5.12 -7.37 -9.37
N ALA A 145 3.92 -7.93 -9.42
CA ALA A 145 2.64 -7.26 -9.22
C ALA A 145 2.56 -6.56 -7.87
N LEU A 146 2.98 -7.23 -6.79
CA LEU A 146 3.02 -6.62 -5.46
C LEU A 146 3.92 -5.38 -5.38
N VAL A 147 5.03 -5.35 -6.13
CA VAL A 147 5.88 -4.15 -6.23
C VAL A 147 5.14 -3.04 -6.97
N ARG A 148 4.45 -3.35 -8.08
CA ARG A 148 3.65 -2.38 -8.83
C ARG A 148 2.54 -1.78 -7.96
N SER A 149 1.77 -2.61 -7.27
CA SER A 149 0.67 -2.19 -6.39
C SER A 149 1.15 -1.25 -5.28
N ILE A 150 2.20 -1.61 -4.54
CA ILE A 150 2.69 -0.74 -3.44
C ILE A 150 3.30 0.57 -3.98
N THR A 151 3.84 0.53 -5.20
CA THR A 151 4.37 1.72 -5.87
C THR A 151 3.25 2.70 -6.23
N CYS A 152 2.10 2.22 -6.73
CA CYS A 152 0.91 3.06 -6.96
C CYS A 152 0.51 3.80 -5.67
N TRP A 153 0.35 3.07 -4.57
CA TRP A 153 0.00 3.64 -3.27
C TRP A 153 1.05 4.64 -2.77
N THR A 154 2.34 4.31 -2.89
CA THR A 154 3.42 5.20 -2.41
C THR A 154 3.48 6.49 -3.22
N LEU A 155 3.32 6.42 -4.54
CA LEU A 155 3.28 7.61 -5.40
C LEU A 155 2.09 8.52 -5.07
N SER A 156 0.93 7.97 -4.71
CA SER A 156 -0.23 8.77 -4.32
C SER A 156 0.01 9.57 -3.04
N ARG A 157 0.79 9.04 -2.08
CA ARG A 157 1.21 9.75 -0.86
C ARG A 157 2.07 10.99 -1.15
N TYR A 158 2.76 11.02 -2.29
CA TYR A 158 3.56 12.17 -2.74
C TYR A 158 2.88 13.00 -3.83
N ALA A 159 1.61 12.73 -4.17
CA ALA A 159 0.91 13.38 -5.28
C ALA A 159 0.89 14.91 -5.14
N HIS A 160 0.71 15.44 -3.93
CA HIS A 160 0.72 16.88 -3.67
C HIS A 160 2.03 17.54 -4.11
N TRP A 161 3.18 16.92 -3.82
CA TRP A 161 4.47 17.42 -4.29
C TRP A 161 4.59 17.31 -5.80
N VAL A 162 4.16 16.21 -6.39
CA VAL A 162 4.24 15.98 -7.85
C VAL A 162 3.45 17.03 -8.63
N VAL A 163 2.23 17.37 -8.18
CA VAL A 163 1.39 18.37 -8.86
C VAL A 163 1.88 19.81 -8.64
N SER A 164 2.71 20.06 -7.63
CA SER A 164 3.31 21.38 -7.40
C SER A 164 4.55 21.65 -8.27
N GLN A 165 5.06 20.63 -8.97
CA GLN A 165 6.20 20.76 -9.89
C GLN A 165 5.74 21.10 -11.32
N PRO A 166 6.66 21.51 -12.23
CA PRO A 166 6.33 21.64 -13.64
C PRO A 166 5.69 20.36 -14.21
N PRO A 167 4.51 20.43 -14.86
CA PRO A 167 3.71 19.24 -15.21
C PRO A 167 4.45 18.22 -16.07
N ASP A 168 5.29 18.66 -17.00
CA ASP A 168 6.03 17.77 -17.90
C ASP A 168 7.14 16.97 -17.20
N THR A 169 7.61 17.39 -16.02
CA THR A 169 8.75 16.76 -15.34
C THR A 169 8.36 15.48 -14.61
N TYR A 170 7.26 15.50 -13.84
CA TYR A 170 6.86 14.38 -12.99
C TYR A 170 5.40 13.97 -13.20
N LEU A 171 4.47 14.93 -13.25
CA LEU A 171 3.04 14.63 -13.33
C LEU A 171 2.67 13.89 -14.62
N LYS A 172 3.15 14.36 -15.77
CA LYS A 172 2.90 13.74 -17.07
C LYS A 172 3.44 12.31 -17.17
N PRO A 173 4.71 12.01 -16.85
CA PRO A 173 5.19 10.63 -16.88
C PRO A 173 4.49 9.76 -15.83
N LEU A 174 4.22 10.29 -14.63
CA LEU A 174 3.46 9.57 -13.60
C LEU A 174 2.08 9.17 -14.12
N MET A 175 1.30 10.12 -14.61
CA MET A 175 -0.05 9.87 -15.13
C MET A 175 -0.02 8.89 -16.30
N THR A 176 0.96 9.01 -17.19
CA THR A 176 1.11 8.08 -18.33
C THR A 176 1.33 6.64 -17.87
N GLU A 177 2.23 6.43 -16.92
CA GLU A 177 2.48 5.08 -16.39
C GLU A 177 1.33 4.58 -15.52
N LEU A 178 0.69 5.43 -14.73
CA LEU A 178 -0.46 5.05 -13.90
C LEU A 178 -1.65 4.61 -14.76
N LEU A 179 -1.94 5.30 -15.86
CA LEU A 179 -2.98 4.88 -16.82
C LEU A 179 -2.68 3.52 -17.44
N LYS A 180 -1.40 3.17 -17.69
CA LYS A 180 -1.01 1.82 -18.11
C LYS A 180 -1.17 0.78 -17.00
N ARG A 181 -1.19 1.19 -15.73
CA ARG A 181 -1.42 0.30 -14.57
C ARG A 181 -2.89 0.09 -14.27
N ILE A 182 -3.76 1.03 -14.63
CA ILE A 182 -5.21 0.81 -14.64
C ILE A 182 -5.58 -0.36 -15.57
N LEU A 183 -4.79 -0.56 -16.64
CA LEU A 183 -4.92 -1.68 -17.58
C LEU A 183 -3.89 -2.80 -17.33
N ASP A 184 -3.40 -2.94 -16.10
CA ASP A 184 -2.44 -4.01 -15.76
C ASP A 184 -3.11 -5.39 -15.87
N SER A 185 -2.35 -6.42 -16.23
CA SER A 185 -2.86 -7.80 -16.33
C SER A 185 -3.10 -8.45 -14.96
N ASN A 186 -2.72 -7.79 -13.86
CA ASN A 186 -3.03 -8.18 -12.49
C ASN A 186 -4.11 -7.29 -11.87
N LYS A 187 -5.23 -7.89 -11.43
CA LYS A 187 -6.39 -7.18 -10.84
C LYS A 187 -6.04 -6.37 -9.60
N ARG A 188 -5.13 -6.84 -8.74
CA ARG A 188 -4.68 -6.05 -7.57
C ARG A 188 -3.90 -4.80 -7.99
N VAL A 189 -3.16 -4.86 -9.09
CA VAL A 189 -2.48 -3.68 -9.63
C VAL A 189 -3.49 -2.70 -10.22
N GLN A 190 -4.51 -3.20 -10.93
CA GLN A 190 -5.61 -2.36 -11.42
C GLN A 190 -6.30 -1.62 -10.27
N GLU A 191 -6.69 -2.34 -9.20
CA GLU A 191 -7.31 -1.74 -8.02
C GLU A 191 -6.40 -0.68 -7.38
N ALA A 192 -5.12 -1.00 -7.18
CA ALA A 192 -4.16 -0.07 -6.58
C ALA A 192 -3.88 1.16 -7.45
N ALA A 193 -3.98 1.05 -8.78
CA ALA A 193 -3.78 2.17 -9.70
C ALA A 193 -5.00 3.11 -9.79
N CYS A 194 -6.19 2.60 -9.47
CA CYS A 194 -7.45 3.36 -9.47
C CYS A 194 -7.77 4.07 -8.14
N ARG A 195 -7.11 3.69 -7.05
CA ARG A 195 -7.29 4.28 -5.71
C ARG A 195 -6.44 5.54 -5.53
#